data_AF-A0A034V4R5-F1
#
_entry.id   AF-A0A034V4R5-F1
#
_cell.length_a   1.000
_cell.length_b   1.000
_cell.length_c   1.000
_cell.angle_alpha   90.00
_cell.angle_beta   90.00
_cell.angle_gamma   90.00
#
_symmetry.space_group_name_H-M   'P 1'
#
loop_
_entity.id
_entity.type
_entity.pdbx_description
1 polymer ?
#
loop_
_entity_poly.entity_id
_entity_poly.type
_entity_poly.pdbx_seq_one_letter_code
_entity_poly.pdbx_strand_id
1 'polypeptide(L)'
;CISQSTLEKLRSLLENGKVIFAYAMTESGFLSLNSDDKYPTSVGKLVSGVKARIVDEEGNNLPPNKVGELLVNTGHAWSGYYGNPIETKRFQDSDGWLHTGDLSYFDDKNMLYIVDRKKDIIKYDGMQYWPAEIEQVINELPEVQDVCVVGVYDERHGDAAGAIVVLRQGAELTIEQVKDHVRKRLPVDYKQLHAGVIFIDRLPQNANGKTLKREARVLFEVK
;
A
#
# COMPACT_ATOMS: atom_id res chain seq x y z
N CYS A 1 -5.06 0.88 0.39
CA CYS A 1 -6.44 1.39 0.57
C CYS A 1 -7.25 1.11 -0.68
N ILE A 2 -8.59 1.03 -0.61
CA ILE A 2 -9.42 0.93 -1.83
C ILE A 2 -9.22 2.18 -2.70
N SER A 3 -9.33 2.05 -4.02
CA SER A 3 -9.23 3.21 -4.92
C SER A 3 -10.37 4.20 -4.68
N GLN A 4 -10.16 5.47 -5.02
CA GLN A 4 -11.20 6.49 -4.94
C GLN A 4 -12.43 6.12 -5.79
N SER A 5 -12.21 5.59 -7.00
CA SER A 5 -13.28 5.10 -7.89
C SER A 5 -14.10 3.98 -7.23
N THR A 6 -13.45 3.06 -6.52
CA THR A 6 -14.14 1.98 -5.78
C THR A 6 -14.94 2.52 -4.61
N LEU A 7 -14.39 3.49 -3.87
CA LEU A 7 -15.10 4.14 -2.75
C LEU A 7 -16.35 4.88 -3.23
N GLU A 8 -16.25 5.64 -4.32
CA GLU A 8 -17.39 6.36 -4.91
C GLU A 8 -18.49 5.38 -5.34
N LYS A 9 -18.13 4.26 -5.96
CA LYS A 9 -19.07 3.20 -6.32
C LYS A 9 -19.72 2.56 -5.09
N LEU A 10 -18.95 2.23 -4.05
CA LEU A 10 -19.49 1.68 -2.80
C LEU A 10 -20.48 2.64 -2.15
N ARG A 11 -20.15 3.94 -2.12
CA ARG A 11 -21.05 4.98 -1.61
C ARG A 11 -22.34 5.08 -2.42
N SER A 12 -22.29 4.96 -3.74
CA SER A 12 -23.53 4.95 -4.56
C SER A 12 -24.44 3.75 -4.30
N LEU A 13 -23.90 2.65 -3.78
CA LEU A 13 -24.67 1.44 -3.44
C LEU A 13 -25.20 1.44 -2.00
N LEU A 14 -24.68 2.33 -1.14
CA LEU A 14 -24.97 2.39 0.29
C LEU A 14 -25.82 3.62 0.61
N GLU A 15 -27.07 3.66 0.14
CA GLU A 15 -27.98 4.82 0.29
C GLU A 15 -28.14 5.32 1.74
N ASN A 16 -28.09 4.41 2.72
CA ASN A 16 -28.16 4.74 4.16
C ASN A 16 -26.93 4.25 4.95
N GLY A 17 -25.89 3.80 4.26
CA GLY A 17 -24.69 3.22 4.87
C GLY A 17 -23.51 4.19 4.86
N LYS A 18 -22.52 3.92 5.73
CA LYS A 18 -21.23 4.62 5.70
C LYS A 18 -20.11 3.61 5.52
N VAL A 19 -19.13 3.99 4.69
CA VAL A 19 -17.87 3.26 4.60
C VAL A 19 -16.96 3.76 5.71
N ILE A 20 -16.50 2.84 6.54
CA ILE A 20 -15.60 3.11 7.65
C ILE A 20 -14.25 2.49 7.32
N PHE A 21 -13.20 3.29 7.37
CA PHE A 21 -11.84 2.79 7.25
C PHE A 21 -11.26 2.49 8.62
N ALA A 22 -10.50 1.42 8.68
CA ALA A 22 -9.80 0.98 9.87
C ALA A 22 -8.40 0.56 9.49
N TYR A 23 -7.43 0.91 10.35
CA TYR A 23 -6.10 0.35 10.29
C TYR A 23 -5.82 -0.45 11.55
N ALA A 24 -5.35 -1.67 11.36
CA ALA A 24 -5.11 -2.65 12.39
C ALA A 24 -4.05 -3.64 11.90
N MET A 25 -3.41 -4.30 12.84
CA MET A 25 -2.51 -5.42 12.59
C MET A 25 -2.64 -6.45 13.70
N THR A 26 -2.22 -7.68 13.44
CA THR A 26 -2.40 -8.79 14.39
C THR A 26 -1.66 -8.55 15.71
N GLU A 27 -0.50 -7.89 15.63
CA GLU A 27 0.42 -7.69 16.74
C GLU A 27 0.01 -6.55 17.68
N SER A 28 -0.77 -5.58 17.19
CA SER A 28 -1.16 -4.38 17.96
C SER A 28 -2.67 -4.21 18.10
N GLY A 29 -3.45 -5.01 17.39
CA GLY A 29 -4.90 -4.88 17.31
C GLY A 29 -5.31 -3.66 16.50
N PHE A 30 -6.36 -2.99 16.96
CA PHE A 30 -6.99 -1.88 16.27
C PHE A 30 -6.29 -0.55 16.58
N LEU A 31 -5.84 0.18 15.55
CA LEU A 31 -4.99 1.36 15.72
C LEU A 31 -5.66 2.68 15.35
N SER A 32 -6.42 2.71 14.25
CA SER A 32 -7.09 3.94 13.79
C SER A 32 -8.43 3.65 13.12
N LEU A 33 -9.32 4.64 13.18
CA LEU A 33 -10.65 4.58 12.58
C LEU A 33 -10.96 5.90 11.84
N ASN A 34 -11.51 5.79 10.65
CA ASN A 34 -12.12 6.88 9.93
C ASN A 34 -13.59 6.58 9.62
N SER A 35 -14.48 7.43 10.13
CA SER A 35 -15.90 7.46 9.76
C SER A 35 -16.31 8.80 9.17
N ASP A 36 -15.35 9.70 8.88
CA ASP A 36 -15.59 11.02 8.30
C ASP A 36 -15.34 10.99 6.79
N ASP A 37 -16.42 11.14 6.05
CA ASP A 37 -16.41 11.10 4.59
C ASP A 37 -15.58 12.23 3.95
N LYS A 38 -15.24 13.28 4.71
CA LYS A 38 -14.37 14.38 4.27
C LYS A 38 -12.92 13.95 4.01
N TYR A 39 -12.49 12.81 4.56
CA TYR A 39 -11.13 12.29 4.40
C TYR A 39 -11.16 10.89 3.76
N PRO A 40 -11.63 10.76 2.51
CA PRO A 40 -11.97 9.47 1.90
C PRO A 40 -10.80 8.49 1.74
N THR A 41 -9.57 8.97 1.79
CA THR A 41 -8.34 8.16 1.64
C THR A 41 -7.61 7.92 2.96
N SER A 42 -8.07 8.53 4.06
CA SER A 42 -7.46 8.39 5.38
C SER A 42 -7.97 7.16 6.11
N VAL A 43 -7.09 6.48 6.84
CA VAL A 43 -7.46 5.46 7.83
C VAL A 43 -7.85 6.06 9.18
N GLY A 44 -7.85 7.39 9.26
CA GLY A 44 -8.51 8.16 10.31
C GLY A 44 -7.59 8.59 11.43
N LYS A 45 -8.20 8.81 12.60
CA LYS A 45 -7.45 9.19 13.80
C LYS A 45 -7.09 7.96 14.60
N LEU A 46 -5.97 8.05 15.32
CA LEU A 46 -5.59 7.03 16.29
C LEU A 46 -6.70 6.84 17.33
N VAL A 47 -6.89 5.60 17.76
CA VAL A 47 -7.78 5.32 18.89
C VAL A 47 -7.15 5.79 20.20
N SER A 48 -8.01 6.03 21.20
CA SER A 48 -7.56 6.50 22.51
C SER A 48 -6.51 5.57 23.12
N GLY A 49 -5.45 6.16 23.69
CA GLY A 49 -4.35 5.43 24.33
C GLY A 49 -3.25 4.97 23.37
N VAL A 50 -3.46 4.98 22.05
CA VAL A 50 -2.42 4.67 21.07
C VAL A 50 -1.59 5.92 20.79
N LYS A 51 -0.27 5.78 20.89
CA LYS A 51 0.71 6.77 20.44
C LYS A 51 1.27 6.31 19.10
N ALA A 52 1.57 7.26 18.21
CA ALA A 52 2.28 6.97 16.98
C ALA A 52 3.36 8.01 16.72
N ARG A 53 4.38 7.61 15.97
CA ARG A 53 5.38 8.48 15.37
C ARG A 53 5.62 8.07 13.92
N ILE A 54 5.94 9.04 13.07
CA ILE A 54 6.40 8.81 11.71
C ILE A 54 7.90 9.05 11.72
N VAL A 55 8.69 8.07 11.30
CA VAL A 55 10.17 8.16 11.34
C VAL A 55 10.80 7.99 9.98
N ASP A 56 11.94 8.65 9.78
CA ASP A 56 12.82 8.41 8.63
C ASP A 56 13.63 7.11 8.77
N GLU A 57 14.54 6.86 7.83
CA GLU A 57 15.41 5.67 7.86
C GLU A 57 16.41 5.66 9.02
N GLU A 58 16.74 6.83 9.58
CA GLU A 58 17.64 7.00 10.72
C GLU A 58 16.91 6.90 12.07
N GLY A 59 15.57 6.86 12.04
CA GLY A 59 14.72 6.79 13.24
C GLY A 59 14.33 8.16 13.81
N ASN A 60 14.61 9.26 13.10
CA ASN A 60 14.20 10.60 13.54
C ASN A 60 12.72 10.85 13.25
N ASN A 61 12.05 11.56 14.15
CA ASN A 61 10.65 11.93 13.95
C ASN A 61 10.49 12.92 12.80
N LEU A 62 9.56 12.63 11.89
CA LEU A 62 9.20 13.48 10.77
C LEU A 62 8.01 14.40 11.11
N PRO A 63 7.97 15.62 10.56
CA PRO A 63 6.83 16.52 10.73
C PRO A 63 5.61 16.04 9.93
N PRO A 64 4.42 16.64 10.14
CA PRO A 64 3.24 16.36 9.31
C PRO A 64 3.51 16.48 7.81
N ASN A 65 2.73 15.73 7.03
CA ASN A 65 2.82 15.63 5.56
C ASN A 65 4.15 15.07 5.02
N LYS A 66 5.00 14.50 5.86
CA LYS A 66 6.19 13.75 5.45
C LYS A 66 5.97 12.25 5.61
N VAL A 67 6.28 11.51 4.55
CA VAL A 67 6.16 10.06 4.52
C VAL A 67 7.35 9.43 5.22
N GLY A 68 7.07 8.51 6.14
CA GLY A 68 8.05 7.69 6.84
C GLY A 68 7.42 6.43 7.40
N GLU A 69 8.18 5.65 8.15
CA GLU A 69 7.67 4.44 8.79
C GLU A 69 6.75 4.78 9.97
N LEU A 70 5.59 4.15 10.03
CA LEU A 70 4.69 4.24 11.18
C LEU A 70 5.24 3.39 12.32
N LEU A 71 5.54 4.02 13.45
CA LEU A 71 5.75 3.29 14.70
C LEU A 71 4.59 3.58 15.63
N VAL A 72 4.07 2.53 16.27
CA VAL A 72 2.94 2.65 17.21
C VAL A 72 3.30 2.09 18.57
N ASN A 73 2.82 2.74 19.62
CA ASN A 73 2.89 2.22 20.98
C ASN A 73 1.46 2.22 21.53
N THR A 74 0.92 1.03 21.77
CA THR A 74 -0.46 0.85 22.20
C THR A 74 -0.61 0.90 23.73
N GLY A 75 0.48 1.02 24.48
CA GLY A 75 0.49 0.91 25.95
C GLY A 75 0.21 -0.51 26.48
N HIS A 76 -0.08 -1.47 25.60
CA HIS A 76 -0.34 -2.86 25.97
C HIS A 76 0.90 -3.71 25.76
N ALA A 77 1.13 -4.65 26.66
CA ALA A 77 2.19 -5.63 26.50
C ALA A 77 1.81 -6.65 25.42
N TRP A 78 2.68 -6.84 24.44
CA TRP A 78 2.60 -7.94 23.48
C TRP A 78 3.70 -8.96 23.83
N SER A 79 3.32 -10.22 24.01
CA SER A 79 4.25 -11.28 24.44
C SER A 79 5.25 -11.70 23.35
N GLY A 80 5.15 -11.12 22.15
CA GLY A 80 5.98 -11.46 21.01
C GLY A 80 5.50 -12.67 20.22
N TYR A 81 6.26 -12.98 19.17
CA TYR A 81 6.04 -14.17 18.37
C TYR A 81 6.51 -15.43 19.11
N TYR A 82 5.66 -16.45 19.15
CA TYR A 82 5.98 -17.74 19.77
C TYR A 82 7.23 -18.37 19.14
N GLY A 83 8.22 -18.70 19.97
CA GLY A 83 9.48 -19.33 19.54
C GLY A 83 10.37 -18.46 18.65
N ASN A 84 10.06 -17.17 18.47
CA ASN A 84 10.82 -16.28 17.59
C ASN A 84 11.19 -14.95 18.28
N PRO A 85 12.14 -14.98 19.23
CA PRO A 85 12.56 -13.79 19.97
C PRO A 85 13.31 -12.78 19.08
N ILE A 86 13.89 -13.20 17.96
CA ILE A 86 14.59 -12.31 17.02
C ILE A 86 13.59 -11.40 16.32
N GLU A 87 12.56 -11.98 15.68
CA GLU A 87 11.52 -11.17 15.03
C GLU A 87 10.71 -10.36 16.04
N THR A 88 10.52 -10.87 17.26
CA THR A 88 9.88 -10.11 18.35
C THR A 88 10.63 -8.81 18.63
N LYS A 89 11.96 -8.87 18.78
CA LYS A 89 12.81 -7.69 19.04
C LYS A 89 12.98 -6.77 17.83
N ARG A 90 12.83 -7.30 16.62
CA ARG A 90 12.80 -6.48 15.40
C ARG A 90 11.48 -5.72 15.29
N PHE A 91 10.39 -6.36 15.69
CA PHE A 91 9.06 -5.79 15.60
C PHE A 91 8.77 -4.82 16.73
N GLN A 92 9.15 -5.14 17.97
CA GLN A 92 9.01 -4.25 19.13
C GLN A 92 10.39 -3.86 19.66
N ASP A 93 10.67 -2.55 19.67
CA ASP A 93 11.90 -2.02 20.25
C ASP A 93 11.89 -2.03 21.80
N SER A 94 13.03 -1.70 22.40
CA SER A 94 13.18 -1.67 23.86
C SER A 94 12.32 -0.60 24.54
N ASP A 95 11.86 0.41 23.80
CA ASP A 95 11.01 1.49 24.29
C ASP A 95 9.51 1.17 24.09
N GLY A 96 9.20 -0.02 23.56
CA GLY A 96 7.85 -0.53 23.36
C GLY A 96 7.17 -0.06 22.08
N TRP A 97 7.90 0.56 21.14
CA TRP A 97 7.36 0.91 19.83
C TRP A 97 7.34 -0.30 18.91
N LEU A 98 6.20 -0.48 18.26
CA LEU A 98 5.98 -1.49 17.24
C LEU A 98 6.33 -0.88 15.87
N HIS A 99 7.32 -1.45 15.21
CA HIS A 99 7.73 -1.15 13.85
C HIS A 99 6.76 -1.83 12.88
N THR A 100 5.80 -1.08 12.34
CA THR A 100 4.75 -1.68 11.50
C THR A 100 5.29 -2.12 10.14
N GLY A 101 6.40 -1.52 9.68
CA GLY A 101 6.91 -1.66 8.32
C GLY A 101 6.01 -1.03 7.26
N ASP A 102 4.97 -0.29 7.66
CA ASP A 102 4.09 0.46 6.78
C ASP A 102 4.53 1.92 6.72
N LEU A 103 4.61 2.45 5.49
CA LEU A 103 4.88 3.85 5.23
C LEU A 103 3.60 4.64 5.34
N SER A 104 3.66 5.75 6.05
CA SER A 104 2.50 6.58 6.33
C SER A 104 2.91 8.02 6.62
N TYR A 105 1.91 8.89 6.72
CA TYR A 105 2.07 10.24 7.23
C TYR A 105 0.80 10.68 7.95
N PHE A 106 0.94 11.68 8.81
CA PHE A 106 -0.19 12.44 9.35
C PHE A 106 -0.32 13.76 8.59
N ASP A 107 -1.54 14.18 8.28
CA ASP A 107 -1.78 15.56 7.83
C ASP A 107 -1.85 16.55 9.01
N ASP A 108 -2.00 17.84 8.71
CA ASP A 108 -2.10 18.91 9.72
C ASP A 108 -3.33 18.79 10.64
N LYS A 109 -4.26 17.88 10.35
CA LYS A 109 -5.46 17.60 11.14
C LYS A 109 -5.36 16.29 11.93
N ASN A 110 -4.16 15.69 11.98
CA ASN A 110 -3.86 14.41 12.59
C ASN A 110 -4.65 13.23 11.98
N MET A 111 -4.97 13.31 10.70
CA MET A 111 -5.50 12.18 9.95
C MET A 111 -4.35 11.32 9.44
N LEU A 112 -4.39 10.02 9.71
CA LEU A 112 -3.37 9.05 9.29
C LEU A 112 -3.66 8.57 7.86
N TYR A 113 -2.63 8.52 7.03
CA TYR A 113 -2.71 7.99 5.67
C TYR A 113 -1.65 6.90 5.50
N ILE A 114 -2.07 5.71 5.07
CA ILE A 114 -1.16 4.61 4.75
C ILE A 114 -0.81 4.70 3.26
N VAL A 115 0.48 4.80 2.97
CA VAL A 115 1.03 4.95 1.62
C VAL A 115 1.26 3.58 1.00
N ASP A 116 2.19 2.81 1.54
CA ASP A 116 2.52 1.46 1.08
C ASP A 116 3.36 0.75 2.16
N ARG A 117 3.91 -0.43 1.87
CA ARG A 117 4.85 -1.11 2.77
C ARG A 117 6.28 -0.78 2.41
N LYS A 118 7.11 -0.56 3.43
CA LYS A 118 8.54 -0.22 3.29
C LYS A 118 9.30 -1.24 2.43
N LYS A 119 8.95 -2.52 2.55
CA LYS A 119 9.58 -3.60 1.77
C LYS A 119 9.09 -3.72 0.31
N ASP A 120 7.98 -3.05 -0.01
CA ASP A 120 7.35 -3.11 -1.33
C ASP A 120 7.76 -1.89 -2.21
N ILE A 121 8.61 -0.98 -1.69
CA ILE A 121 9.21 0.14 -2.44
C ILE A 121 9.96 -0.39 -3.66
N ILE A 122 9.78 0.28 -4.80
CA ILE A 122 10.51 0.02 -6.04
C ILE A 122 11.70 0.98 -6.11
N LYS A 123 12.88 0.44 -6.40
CA LYS A 123 14.14 1.18 -6.56
C LYS A 123 14.63 1.11 -8.00
N TYR A 124 14.32 2.13 -8.81
CA TYR A 124 14.67 2.20 -10.23
C TYR A 124 15.60 3.38 -10.49
N ASP A 125 16.76 3.18 -11.11
CA ASP A 125 17.76 4.21 -11.43
C ASP A 125 18.11 5.13 -10.23
N GLY A 126 18.23 4.53 -9.03
CA GLY A 126 18.51 5.27 -7.79
C GLY A 126 17.32 6.05 -7.23
N MET A 127 16.17 6.06 -7.91
CA MET A 127 14.93 6.67 -7.46
C MET A 127 14.09 5.65 -6.69
N GLN A 128 13.47 6.10 -5.60
CA GLN A 128 12.54 5.29 -4.81
C GLN A 128 11.11 5.79 -5.01
N TYR A 129 10.17 4.87 -5.25
CA TYR A 129 8.75 5.21 -5.37
C TYR A 129 7.85 4.04 -4.99
N TRP A 130 6.56 4.30 -4.85
CA TRP A 130 5.60 3.35 -4.33
C TRP A 130 4.78 2.69 -5.45
N PRO A 131 4.71 1.35 -5.50
CA PRO A 131 3.84 0.67 -6.45
C PRO A 131 2.39 1.13 -6.36
N ALA A 132 1.89 1.44 -5.15
CA ALA A 132 0.53 1.92 -4.91
C ALA A 132 0.16 3.17 -5.74
N GLU A 133 1.11 4.06 -6.05
CA GLU A 133 0.84 5.22 -6.90
C GLU A 133 0.48 4.82 -8.34
N ILE A 134 1.20 3.85 -8.89
CA ILE A 134 0.93 3.31 -10.24
C ILE A 134 -0.36 2.48 -10.22
N GLU A 135 -0.58 1.67 -9.18
CA GLU A 135 -1.82 0.91 -8.98
C GLU A 135 -3.04 1.85 -8.95
N GLN A 136 -2.95 2.99 -8.26
CA GLN A 136 -4.03 3.97 -8.21
C GLN A 136 -4.36 4.52 -9.60
N VAL A 137 -3.34 4.83 -10.40
CA VAL A 137 -3.51 5.32 -11.78
C VAL A 137 -4.14 4.28 -12.68
N ILE A 138 -3.68 3.02 -12.62
CA ILE A 138 -4.24 1.93 -13.43
C ILE A 138 -5.70 1.65 -13.03
N ASN A 139 -6.04 1.76 -11.74
CA ASN A 139 -7.42 1.62 -11.24
C ASN A 139 -8.39 2.73 -11.67
N GLU A 140 -7.91 3.79 -12.34
CA GLU A 140 -8.78 4.78 -13.01
C GLU A 140 -9.40 4.22 -14.30
N LEU A 141 -8.80 3.18 -14.90
CA LEU A 141 -9.32 2.55 -16.12
C LEU A 141 -10.57 1.71 -15.80
N PRO A 142 -11.72 1.95 -16.46
CA PRO A 142 -12.97 1.26 -16.14
C PRO A 142 -12.93 -0.25 -16.41
N GLU A 143 -12.10 -0.70 -17.34
CA GLU A 143 -11.89 -2.11 -17.70
C GLU A 143 -11.16 -2.89 -16.61
N VAL A 144 -10.42 -2.21 -15.73
CA VAL A 144 -9.62 -2.84 -14.68
C VAL A 144 -10.52 -3.22 -13.50
N GLN A 145 -10.43 -4.49 -13.11
CA GLN A 145 -11.06 -5.03 -11.90
C GLN A 145 -10.10 -4.90 -10.71
N ASP A 146 -8.88 -5.43 -10.85
CA ASP A 146 -7.83 -5.41 -9.83
C ASP A 146 -6.46 -5.23 -10.49
N VAL A 147 -5.51 -4.66 -9.77
CA VAL A 147 -4.12 -4.50 -10.22
C VAL A 147 -3.15 -4.70 -9.07
N CYS A 148 -1.99 -5.27 -9.38
CA CYS A 148 -0.85 -5.37 -8.49
C CYS A 148 0.39 -4.90 -9.24
N VAL A 149 1.09 -3.90 -8.70
CA VAL A 149 2.38 -3.45 -9.25
C VAL A 149 3.50 -3.99 -8.36
N VAL A 150 4.52 -4.53 -9.02
CA VAL A 150 5.71 -5.13 -8.40
C VAL A 150 6.97 -4.59 -9.06
N GLY A 151 8.04 -4.46 -8.28
CA GLY A 151 9.38 -4.33 -8.83
C GLY A 151 9.88 -5.69 -9.35
N VAL A 152 10.35 -5.70 -10.60
CA VAL A 152 11.01 -6.83 -11.26
C VAL A 152 12.48 -6.46 -11.43
N TYR A 153 13.37 -7.30 -10.90
CA TYR A 153 14.79 -6.98 -10.91
C TYR A 153 15.35 -6.98 -12.34
N ASP A 154 16.03 -5.91 -12.68
CA ASP A 154 16.80 -5.65 -13.90
C ASP A 154 18.22 -5.27 -13.49
N GLU A 155 19.22 -5.89 -14.13
CA GLU A 155 20.63 -5.70 -13.77
C GLU A 155 21.13 -4.26 -13.98
N ARG A 156 20.51 -3.50 -14.89
CA ARG A 156 20.98 -2.15 -15.26
C ARG A 156 20.33 -1.08 -14.41
N HIS A 157 19.04 -1.22 -14.17
CA HIS A 157 18.20 -0.17 -13.60
C HIS A 157 17.69 -0.49 -12.19
N GLY A 158 17.89 -1.72 -11.68
CA GLY A 158 17.35 -2.16 -10.40
C GLY A 158 15.93 -2.70 -10.55
N ASP A 159 14.97 -2.22 -9.76
CA ASP A 159 13.60 -2.73 -9.79
C ASP A 159 12.77 -2.02 -10.88
N ALA A 160 12.58 -2.64 -12.03
CA ALA A 160 11.67 -2.16 -13.07
C ALA A 160 10.20 -2.45 -12.70
N ALA A 161 9.30 -1.46 -12.78
CA ALA A 161 7.90 -1.67 -12.43
C ALA A 161 7.18 -2.54 -13.47
N GLY A 162 6.50 -3.58 -12.98
CA GLY A 162 5.62 -4.46 -13.75
C GLY A 162 4.21 -4.47 -13.17
N ALA A 163 3.20 -4.36 -14.04
CA ALA A 163 1.79 -4.41 -13.63
C ALA A 163 1.15 -5.76 -13.96
N ILE A 164 0.56 -6.39 -12.95
CA ILE A 164 -0.32 -7.55 -13.11
C ILE A 164 -1.76 -7.05 -13.01
N VAL A 165 -2.53 -7.21 -14.09
CA VAL A 165 -3.87 -6.62 -14.24
C VAL A 165 -4.91 -7.72 -14.40
N VAL A 166 -6.00 -7.61 -13.65
CA VAL A 166 -7.21 -8.42 -13.81
C VAL A 166 -8.27 -7.52 -14.46
N LEU A 167 -8.82 -7.96 -15.59
CA LEU A 167 -9.87 -7.25 -16.29
C LEU A 167 -11.25 -7.63 -15.73
N ARG A 168 -12.20 -6.70 -15.84
CA ARG A 168 -13.61 -7.02 -15.62
C ARG A 168 -14.10 -7.99 -16.68
N GLN A 169 -15.09 -8.80 -16.32
CA GLN A 169 -15.70 -9.75 -17.24
C GLN A 169 -16.20 -9.08 -18.52
N GLY A 170 -15.72 -9.55 -19.67
CA GLY A 170 -16.09 -9.03 -20.99
C GLY A 170 -15.46 -7.69 -21.37
N ALA A 171 -14.56 -7.14 -20.54
CA ALA A 171 -13.79 -5.96 -20.89
C ALA A 171 -12.54 -6.36 -21.71
N GLU A 172 -12.14 -5.47 -22.61
CA GLU A 172 -10.93 -5.62 -23.42
C GLU A 172 -10.01 -4.42 -23.19
N LEU A 173 -8.74 -4.69 -22.91
CA LEU A 173 -7.74 -3.67 -22.69
C LEU A 173 -6.39 -4.20 -23.18
N THR A 174 -5.66 -3.38 -23.91
CA THR A 174 -4.33 -3.73 -24.43
C THR A 174 -3.22 -3.28 -23.48
N ILE A 175 -2.06 -3.94 -23.57
CA ILE A 175 -0.85 -3.56 -22.83
C ILE A 175 -0.50 -2.08 -23.09
N GLU A 176 -0.55 -1.64 -24.35
CA GLU A 176 -0.18 -0.27 -24.70
C GLU A 176 -1.19 0.75 -24.17
N GLN A 177 -2.49 0.44 -24.11
CA GLN A 177 -3.47 1.33 -23.47
C GLN A 177 -3.17 1.53 -21.98
N VAL A 178 -2.78 0.47 -21.25
CA VAL A 178 -2.37 0.58 -19.84
C VAL A 178 -1.12 1.45 -19.71
N LYS A 179 -0.08 1.19 -20.51
CA LYS A 179 1.18 1.94 -20.49
C LYS A 179 0.96 3.41 -20.86
N ASP A 180 0.13 3.69 -21.86
CA ASP A 180 -0.21 5.05 -22.29
C ASP A 180 -0.97 5.82 -21.21
N HIS A 181 -1.90 5.17 -20.51
CA HIS A 181 -2.62 5.78 -19.40
C HIS A 181 -1.67 6.15 -18.25
N VAL A 182 -0.79 5.22 -17.86
CA VAL A 182 0.25 5.49 -16.86
C VAL A 182 1.15 6.64 -17.29
N ARG A 183 1.64 6.65 -18.54
CA ARG A 183 2.50 7.71 -19.08
C ARG A 183 1.84 9.09 -19.05
N LYS A 184 0.54 9.16 -19.35
CA LYS A 184 -0.22 10.43 -19.33
C LYS A 184 -0.41 10.97 -17.91
N ARG A 185 -0.60 10.10 -16.92
CA ARG A 185 -0.90 10.49 -15.52
C ARG A 185 0.36 10.69 -14.68
N LEU A 186 1.40 9.91 -14.95
CA LEU A 186 2.71 9.96 -14.32
C LEU A 186 3.77 10.17 -15.41
N PRO A 187 4.07 11.41 -15.84
CA PRO A 187 4.95 11.66 -16.98
C PRO A 187 6.44 11.43 -16.68
N VAL A 188 6.78 11.07 -15.45
CA VAL A 188 8.17 10.80 -15.03
C VAL A 188 8.61 9.41 -15.47
N ASP A 189 9.82 9.30 -16.02
CA ASP A 189 10.31 8.06 -16.64
C ASP A 189 10.46 6.91 -15.63
N TYR A 190 11.00 7.18 -14.44
CA TYR A 190 11.25 6.15 -13.44
C TYR A 190 9.99 5.47 -12.88
N LYS A 191 8.78 6.02 -13.11
CA LYS A 191 7.49 5.39 -12.72
C LYS A 191 6.77 4.70 -13.89
N GLN A 192 7.40 4.57 -15.06
CA GLN A 192 6.82 3.83 -16.17
C GLN A 192 6.88 2.32 -15.94
N LEU A 193 6.00 1.58 -16.61
CA LEU A 193 5.91 0.12 -16.56
C LEU A 193 7.01 -0.54 -17.41
N HIS A 194 8.26 -0.34 -17.02
CA HIS A 194 9.46 -0.81 -17.74
C HIS A 194 9.56 -2.35 -17.81
N ALA A 195 9.06 -3.07 -16.80
CA ALA A 195 8.97 -4.53 -16.84
C ALA A 195 7.73 -5.04 -17.62
N GLY A 196 6.81 -4.13 -17.98
CA GLY A 196 5.63 -4.42 -18.81
C GLY A 196 4.34 -4.70 -18.03
N VAL A 197 3.37 -5.25 -18.74
CA VAL A 197 2.02 -5.56 -18.23
C VAL A 197 1.68 -7.01 -18.53
N ILE A 198 1.08 -7.70 -17.55
CA ILE A 198 0.58 -9.06 -17.68
C ILE A 198 -0.90 -9.05 -17.30
N PHE A 199 -1.74 -9.64 -18.15
CA PHE A 199 -3.15 -9.90 -17.83
C PHE A 199 -3.31 -11.31 -17.27
N ILE A 200 -4.07 -11.43 -16.18
CA ILE A 200 -4.40 -12.72 -15.56
C ILE A 200 -5.86 -12.73 -15.11
N ASP A 201 -6.39 -13.92 -14.87
CA ASP A 201 -7.78 -14.07 -14.40
C ASP A 201 -7.96 -13.68 -12.93
N ARG A 202 -6.93 -13.91 -12.10
CA ARG A 202 -6.99 -13.63 -10.66
C ARG A 202 -5.61 -13.44 -10.02
N LEU A 203 -5.47 -12.41 -9.18
CA LEU A 203 -4.27 -12.18 -8.37
C LEU A 203 -4.05 -13.29 -7.32
N PRO A 204 -2.79 -13.67 -7.04
CA PRO A 204 -2.48 -14.55 -5.92
C PRO A 204 -2.82 -13.84 -4.60
N GLN A 205 -3.62 -14.47 -3.76
CA GLN A 205 -4.16 -13.88 -2.53
C GLN A 205 -4.07 -14.85 -1.37
N ASN A 206 -3.90 -14.34 -0.15
CA ASN A 206 -4.06 -15.15 1.06
C ASN A 206 -5.54 -15.40 1.39
N ALA A 207 -5.81 -16.17 2.43
CA ALA A 207 -7.17 -16.49 2.89
C ALA A 207 -8.02 -15.25 3.24
N ASN A 208 -7.39 -14.11 3.56
CA ASN A 208 -8.06 -12.84 3.87
C ASN A 208 -8.25 -11.96 2.63
N GLY A 209 -7.98 -12.47 1.43
CA GLY A 209 -8.10 -11.73 0.17
C GLY A 209 -6.96 -10.75 -0.10
N LYS A 210 -5.91 -10.71 0.73
CA LYS A 210 -4.76 -9.82 0.53
C LYS A 210 -3.85 -10.37 -0.57
N THR A 211 -3.58 -9.55 -1.58
CA THR A 211 -2.66 -9.90 -2.66
C THR A 211 -1.26 -10.21 -2.13
N LEU A 212 -0.72 -11.35 -2.55
CA LEU A 212 0.61 -11.83 -2.22
C LEU A 212 1.61 -11.30 -3.27
N LYS A 213 2.09 -10.06 -3.09
CA LYS A 213 3.02 -9.40 -4.04
C LYS A 213 4.25 -10.26 -4.39
N ARG A 214 4.76 -11.06 -3.44
CA ARG A 214 5.86 -11.99 -3.68
C ARG A 214 5.52 -13.05 -4.73
N GLU A 215 4.33 -13.64 -4.66
CA GLU A 215 3.87 -14.63 -5.63
C GLU A 215 3.50 -13.97 -6.96
N ALA A 216 2.91 -12.77 -6.90
CA ALA A 216 2.60 -11.99 -8.10
C ALA A 216 3.88 -11.62 -8.88
N ARG A 217 4.99 -11.35 -8.19
CA ARG A 217 6.29 -11.05 -8.81
C ARG A 217 6.82 -12.20 -9.67
N VAL A 218 6.64 -13.45 -9.22
CA VAL A 218 7.09 -14.64 -9.96
C VAL A 218 6.45 -14.73 -11.35
N LEU A 219 5.27 -14.13 -11.57
CA LEU A 219 4.62 -14.09 -12.89
C LEU A 219 5.44 -13.33 -13.94
N PHE A 220 6.36 -12.45 -13.53
CA PHE A 220 7.31 -11.77 -14.41
C PHE A 220 8.63 -12.55 -14.59
N GLU A 221 8.96 -13.46 -13.67
CA GLU A 221 10.20 -14.26 -13.71
C GLU A 221 10.08 -15.50 -14.61
N VAL A 222 8.85 -15.88 -15.00
CA VAL A 222 8.55 -17.08 -15.82
C VAL A 222 8.47 -16.73 -17.33
N LYS A 223 8.99 -15.58 -17.75
CA LYS A 223 9.03 -15.16 -19.16
C LYS A 223 10.43 -15.19 -19.75
#